data_AF-A0A0G4J0E0-F1
#
_entry.id   AF-A0A0G4J0E0-F1
#
_cell.length_a   1.000
_cell.length_b   1.000
_cell.length_c   1.000
_cell.angle_alpha   90.00
_cell.angle_beta   90.00
_cell.angle_gamma   90.00
#
_symmetry.space_group_name_H-M   'P 1'
#
loop_
_entity.id
_entity.type
_entity.pdbx_description
1 polymer ?
#
loop_
_entity_poly.entity_id
_entity_poly.type
_entity_poly.pdbx_seq_one_letter_code
_entity_poly.pdbx_strand_id
1 'polypeptide(L)'
;MLEREDSLQLEEIENERLAKATYMDDKTTWHQGLGTGDAVPKYLRVAGPVRRRVLSKRQTEAIVREVWHMKKAYDRQHGATSRLADYFYTYLSLKHGATTALQEWGYSLTEALKAFRYDADIYLFDLILSGEVSEDVYDDQRQMVAKLMDACAQQDTKKTGTISRRDFIRVLLRQFPGKPKAHLRALDRSLEQVAKESGVVHYVKLFEEDRDGDQGPFAEALRDQQLQEIMQLHKEMKDALEREGAGEALTAAQVRRALLSVDRKLPRKEVNQILEDVFALPWKRIGKRTADAQHVIRTIKSKGVHKRHSRKANDDGVGAHEDYEADMAEADNEVRPADDDPDDDDESDAADTPAPGTTN
;
A
#
# COMPACT_ATOMS: atom_id res chain seq x y z
N MET A 1 15.86 -20.89 -0.09
CA MET A 1 15.45 -19.49 0.15
C MET A 1 14.01 -19.28 -0.33
N LEU A 2 13.65 -19.76 -1.54
CA LEU A 2 12.27 -19.88 -2.04
C LEU A 2 11.31 -20.60 -1.07
N GLU A 3 11.70 -21.76 -0.52
CA GLU A 3 10.87 -22.50 0.46
C GLU A 3 10.54 -21.69 1.74
N ARG A 4 11.39 -20.72 2.09
CA ARG A 4 11.22 -19.90 3.29
C ARG A 4 10.25 -18.73 3.04
N GLU A 5 10.12 -18.28 1.79
CA GLU A 5 9.20 -17.22 1.39
C GLU A 5 7.80 -17.77 1.07
N ASP A 6 7.72 -18.94 0.42
CA ASP A 6 6.45 -19.66 0.25
C ASP A 6 5.82 -20.04 1.61
N SER A 7 6.67 -20.40 2.59
CA SER A 7 6.24 -20.65 3.97
C SER A 7 5.67 -19.40 4.65
N LEU A 8 6.17 -18.20 4.34
CA LEU A 8 5.68 -16.94 4.93
C LEU A 8 4.34 -16.53 4.32
N GLN A 9 4.16 -16.70 3.00
CA GLN A 9 2.87 -16.45 2.35
C GLN A 9 1.79 -17.41 2.85
N LEU A 10 2.13 -18.70 3.03
CA LEU A 10 1.20 -19.68 3.60
C LEU A 10 0.84 -19.37 5.05
N GLU A 11 1.81 -18.93 5.86
CA GLU A 11 1.57 -18.51 7.24
C GLU A 11 0.66 -17.27 7.32
N GLU A 12 0.84 -16.31 6.41
CA GLU A 12 -0.03 -15.14 6.30
C GLU A 12 -1.48 -15.54 5.95
N ILE A 13 -1.67 -16.35 4.91
CA ILE A 13 -2.99 -16.89 4.53
C ILE A 13 -3.65 -17.68 5.68
N GLU A 14 -2.87 -18.46 6.42
CA GLU A 14 -3.39 -19.22 7.56
C GLU A 14 -3.78 -18.28 8.72
N ASN A 15 -2.97 -17.26 8.98
CA ASN A 15 -3.29 -16.22 9.97
C ASN A 15 -4.57 -15.45 9.61
N GLU A 16 -4.78 -15.12 8.34
CA GLU A 16 -6.02 -14.51 7.85
C GLU A 16 -7.23 -15.39 8.10
N ARG A 17 -7.13 -16.68 7.71
CA ARG A 17 -8.19 -17.66 7.91
C ARG A 17 -8.53 -17.82 9.38
N LEU A 18 -7.51 -17.88 10.24
CA LEU A 18 -7.68 -18.02 11.68
C LEU A 18 -8.28 -16.76 12.30
N ALA A 19 -7.82 -15.57 11.91
CA ALA A 19 -8.37 -14.30 12.37
C ALA A 19 -9.85 -14.16 12.00
N LYS A 20 -10.20 -14.49 10.76
CA LYS A 20 -11.58 -14.51 10.27
C LYS A 20 -12.44 -15.52 11.03
N ALA A 21 -11.96 -16.77 11.20
CA ALA A 21 -12.69 -17.80 11.93
C ALA A 21 -12.95 -17.38 13.38
N THR A 22 -11.91 -16.86 14.05
CA THR A 22 -12.00 -16.38 15.43
C THR A 22 -13.03 -15.26 15.58
N TYR A 23 -13.04 -14.29 14.65
CA TYR A 23 -14.01 -13.19 14.66
C TYR A 23 -15.46 -13.66 14.44
N MET A 24 -15.66 -14.60 13.51
CA MET A 24 -16.99 -15.10 13.16
C MET A 24 -17.56 -16.04 14.23
N ASP A 25 -16.70 -16.83 14.90
CA ASP A 25 -17.09 -17.79 15.95
C ASP A 25 -17.17 -17.15 17.35
N ASP A 26 -16.74 -15.90 17.51
CA ASP A 26 -16.85 -15.18 18.78
C ASP A 26 -18.32 -15.01 19.17
N LYS A 27 -18.68 -15.66 20.28
CA LYS A 27 -20.02 -15.66 20.88
C LYS A 27 -20.31 -14.40 21.70
N THR A 28 -19.36 -13.46 21.77
CA THR A 28 -19.57 -12.15 22.38
C THR A 28 -20.72 -11.43 21.68
N THR A 29 -21.69 -10.97 22.46
CA THR A 29 -22.91 -10.29 21.97
C THR A 29 -22.93 -8.81 22.29
N TRP A 30 -21.96 -8.33 23.07
CA TRP A 30 -21.89 -6.95 23.55
C TRP A 30 -20.45 -6.44 23.53
N HIS A 31 -20.26 -5.20 23.09
CA HIS A 31 -19.05 -4.42 23.32
C HIS A 31 -19.18 -3.61 24.60
N GLN A 32 -18.07 -3.39 25.29
CA GLN A 32 -18.00 -2.40 26.35
C GLN A 32 -17.77 -1.01 25.74
N GLY A 33 -18.64 -0.05 26.07
CA GLY A 33 -18.47 1.34 25.65
C GLY A 33 -17.19 1.97 26.22
N LEU A 34 -16.49 2.72 25.37
CA LEU A 34 -15.24 3.44 25.66
C LEU A 34 -15.47 4.74 26.47
N GLY A 35 -16.72 5.07 26.80
CA GLY A 35 -17.09 6.29 27.52
C GLY A 35 -17.51 7.43 26.58
N THR A 36 -17.76 8.59 27.16
CA THR A 36 -18.33 9.76 26.48
C THR A 36 -17.37 10.96 26.40
N GLY A 37 -16.12 10.77 26.84
CA GLY A 37 -15.11 11.83 26.88
C GLY A 37 -14.66 12.30 25.50
N ASP A 38 -14.04 13.47 25.44
CA ASP A 38 -13.66 14.09 24.17
C ASP A 38 -12.54 13.36 23.41
N ALA A 39 -11.75 12.56 24.11
CA ALA A 39 -10.74 11.69 23.51
C ALA A 39 -11.35 10.51 22.72
N VAL A 40 -12.62 10.18 22.96
CA VAL A 40 -13.32 9.09 22.27
C VAL A 40 -13.92 9.65 20.97
N PRO A 41 -13.74 8.98 19.80
CA PRO A 41 -14.39 9.39 18.56
C PRO A 41 -15.92 9.45 18.71
N LYS A 42 -16.57 10.45 18.09
CA LYS A 42 -18.02 10.69 18.27
C LYS A 42 -18.88 9.46 17.98
N TYR A 43 -18.50 8.66 16.98
CA TYR A 43 -19.18 7.43 16.61
C TYR A 43 -19.02 6.26 17.61
N LEU A 44 -18.17 6.43 18.64
CA LEU A 44 -17.94 5.47 19.72
C LEU A 44 -18.34 6.01 21.11
N ARG A 45 -18.85 7.25 21.22
CA ARG A 45 -19.16 7.86 22.52
C ARG A 45 -20.40 7.23 23.15
N VAL A 46 -20.18 6.25 24.03
CA VAL A 46 -21.23 5.52 24.75
C VAL A 46 -20.76 5.16 26.14
N ALA A 47 -21.61 5.38 27.14
CA ALA A 47 -21.44 4.81 28.46
C ALA A 47 -22.27 3.52 28.56
N GLY A 48 -21.62 2.38 28.75
CA GLY A 48 -22.29 1.09 28.93
C GLY A 48 -22.17 0.13 27.74
N PRO A 49 -22.88 -1.02 27.80
CA PRO A 49 -22.78 -2.06 26.79
C PRO A 49 -23.47 -1.67 25.48
N VAL A 50 -22.86 -2.05 24.36
CA VAL A 50 -23.36 -1.81 22.99
C VAL A 50 -23.53 -3.15 22.30
N ARG A 51 -24.69 -3.40 21.68
CA ARG A 51 -24.94 -4.68 21.02
C ARG A 51 -23.96 -4.88 19.87
N ARG A 52 -23.32 -6.05 19.85
CA ARG A 52 -22.41 -6.47 18.77
C ARG A 52 -23.21 -6.96 17.56
N ARG A 53 -22.79 -6.55 16.37
CA ARG A 53 -23.26 -7.07 15.08
C ARG A 53 -22.06 -7.70 14.37
N VAL A 54 -22.19 -8.97 13.99
CA VAL A 54 -21.15 -9.65 13.21
C VAL A 54 -21.29 -9.19 11.75
N LEU A 55 -20.21 -8.66 11.18
CA LEU A 55 -20.14 -8.21 9.80
C LEU A 55 -19.19 -9.12 9.01
N SER A 56 -19.62 -9.61 7.85
CA SER A 56 -18.70 -10.33 6.97
C SER A 56 -17.67 -9.37 6.32
N LYS A 57 -16.57 -9.91 5.78
CA LYS A 57 -15.58 -9.14 4.99
C LYS A 57 -16.29 -8.33 3.89
N ARG A 58 -17.10 -9.00 3.07
CA ARG A 58 -17.89 -8.40 1.99
C ARG A 58 -18.81 -7.27 2.46
N GLN A 59 -19.47 -7.42 3.61
CA GLN A 59 -20.29 -6.35 4.18
C GLN A 59 -19.43 -5.16 4.62
N THR A 60 -18.29 -5.44 5.23
CA THR A 60 -17.34 -4.42 5.71
C THR A 60 -16.78 -3.60 4.54
N GLU A 61 -16.29 -4.25 3.48
CA GLU A 61 -15.82 -3.58 2.26
C GLU A 61 -16.91 -2.74 1.60
N ALA A 62 -18.14 -3.27 1.49
CA ALA A 62 -19.25 -2.55 0.89
C ALA A 62 -19.55 -1.24 1.65
N ILE A 63 -19.48 -1.29 2.98
CA ILE A 63 -19.63 -0.10 3.84
C ILE A 63 -18.44 0.85 3.64
N VAL A 64 -17.20 0.36 3.62
CA VAL A 64 -16.00 1.18 3.37
C VAL A 64 -16.11 1.93 2.04
N ARG A 65 -16.46 1.22 0.95
CA ARG A 65 -16.65 1.80 -0.39
C ARG A 65 -17.77 2.84 -0.40
N GLU A 66 -18.88 2.56 0.25
CA GLU A 66 -20.01 3.50 0.35
C GLU A 66 -19.63 4.76 1.14
N VAL A 67 -18.92 4.62 2.27
CA VAL A 67 -18.44 5.77 3.06
C VAL A 67 -17.55 6.66 2.21
N TRP A 68 -16.59 6.09 1.47
CA TRP A 68 -15.74 6.87 0.57
C TRP A 68 -16.53 7.62 -0.50
N HIS A 69 -17.48 6.92 -1.13
CA HIS A 69 -18.33 7.51 -2.17
C HIS A 69 -19.17 8.67 -1.63
N MET A 70 -19.85 8.45 -0.50
CA MET A 70 -20.74 9.42 0.12
C MET A 70 -19.96 10.60 0.72
N LYS A 71 -18.77 10.36 1.28
CA LYS A 71 -17.88 11.43 1.77
C LYS A 71 -17.48 12.37 0.66
N LYS A 72 -17.05 11.82 -0.48
CA LYS A 72 -16.65 12.62 -1.64
C LYS A 72 -17.80 13.50 -2.16
N ALA A 73 -19.03 12.98 -2.14
CA ALA A 73 -20.22 13.75 -2.48
C ALA A 73 -20.50 14.85 -1.44
N TYR A 74 -20.41 14.50 -0.15
CA TYR A 74 -20.62 15.43 0.97
C TYR A 74 -19.62 16.59 0.95
N ASP A 75 -18.32 16.30 0.85
CA ASP A 75 -17.27 17.33 0.83
C ASP A 75 -17.41 18.26 -0.38
N ARG A 76 -17.80 17.72 -1.55
CA ARG A 76 -18.10 18.53 -2.74
C ARG A 76 -19.28 19.47 -2.51
N GLN A 77 -20.35 18.99 -1.88
CA GLN A 77 -21.53 19.80 -1.59
C GLN A 77 -21.25 20.92 -0.59
N HIS A 78 -20.39 20.67 0.39
CA HIS A 78 -20.07 21.63 1.46
C HIS A 78 -18.85 22.52 1.14
N GLY A 79 -18.15 22.26 0.03
CA GLY A 79 -16.99 23.05 -0.42
C GLY A 79 -15.76 22.92 0.48
N ALA A 80 -15.71 21.91 1.36
CA ALA A 80 -14.61 21.68 2.29
C ALA A 80 -14.42 20.19 2.54
N THR A 81 -13.15 19.76 2.67
CA THR A 81 -12.80 18.38 3.03
C THR A 81 -12.98 18.17 4.52
N SER A 82 -13.92 17.30 4.90
CA SER A 82 -14.10 16.86 6.28
C SER A 82 -13.09 15.76 6.65
N ARG A 83 -12.80 15.58 7.95
CA ARG A 83 -12.02 14.42 8.41
C ARG A 83 -12.86 13.16 8.29
N LEU A 84 -12.26 12.03 7.89
CA LEU A 84 -12.98 10.76 7.78
C LEU A 84 -13.74 10.40 9.08
N ALA A 85 -13.14 10.52 10.25
CA ALA A 85 -13.80 10.24 11.54
C ALA A 85 -15.03 11.12 11.82
N ASP A 86 -14.96 12.42 11.47
CA ASP A 86 -16.09 13.35 11.64
C ASP A 86 -17.21 13.05 10.63
N TYR A 87 -16.82 12.76 9.39
CA TYR A 87 -17.77 12.35 8.36
C TYR A 87 -18.42 11.00 8.68
N PHE A 88 -17.65 10.03 9.19
CA PHE A 88 -18.15 8.69 9.48
C PHE A 88 -19.26 8.71 10.54
N TYR A 89 -19.14 9.58 11.55
CA TYR A 89 -20.25 9.85 12.48
C TYR A 89 -21.49 10.40 11.74
N THR A 90 -21.29 11.33 10.81
CA THR A 90 -22.38 11.91 10.00
C THR A 90 -23.05 10.85 9.12
N TYR A 91 -22.25 10.01 8.45
CA TYR A 91 -22.73 8.87 7.66
C TYR A 91 -23.60 7.93 8.48
N LEU A 92 -23.12 7.49 9.65
CA LEU A 92 -23.90 6.59 10.52
C LEU A 92 -25.18 7.26 11.03
N SER A 93 -25.12 8.56 11.34
CA SER A 93 -26.28 9.33 11.79
C SER A 93 -27.36 9.40 10.71
N LEU A 94 -26.95 9.68 9.46
CA LEU A 94 -27.87 9.74 8.32
C LEU A 94 -28.46 8.37 7.98
N LYS A 95 -27.66 7.31 8.05
CA LYS A 95 -28.07 5.97 7.63
C LYS A 95 -28.95 5.25 8.65
N HIS A 96 -28.71 5.47 9.94
CA HIS A 96 -29.38 4.71 11.00
C HIS A 96 -30.33 5.54 11.87
N GLY A 97 -30.21 6.88 11.87
CA GLY A 97 -31.10 7.81 12.57
C GLY A 97 -31.02 7.73 14.09
N ALA A 98 -31.35 6.58 14.68
CA ALA A 98 -31.33 6.32 16.11
C ALA A 98 -29.91 6.24 16.67
N THR A 99 -29.65 6.97 17.76
CA THR A 99 -28.34 7.00 18.44
C THR A 99 -27.85 5.61 18.84
N THR A 100 -28.73 4.73 19.33
CA THR A 100 -28.38 3.35 19.69
C THR A 100 -27.91 2.55 18.47
N ALA A 101 -28.60 2.65 17.33
CA ALA A 101 -28.20 1.94 16.12
C ALA A 101 -26.86 2.48 15.59
N LEU A 102 -26.65 3.80 15.58
CA LEU A 102 -25.36 4.40 15.25
C LEU A 102 -24.22 3.82 16.07
N GLN A 103 -24.43 3.71 17.39
CA GLN A 103 -23.43 3.19 18.31
C GLN A 103 -23.14 1.70 18.04
N GLU A 104 -24.17 0.88 17.87
CA GLU A 104 -24.01 -0.53 17.49
C GLU A 104 -23.17 -0.68 16.21
N TRP A 105 -23.47 0.09 15.18
CA TRP A 105 -22.72 0.08 13.92
C TRP A 105 -21.30 0.64 14.07
N GLY A 106 -21.11 1.70 14.84
CA GLY A 106 -19.79 2.29 15.10
C GLY A 106 -18.84 1.29 15.74
N TYR A 107 -19.29 0.59 16.79
CA TYR A 107 -18.49 -0.44 17.46
C TYR A 107 -18.28 -1.67 16.59
N SER A 108 -19.35 -2.20 15.98
CA SER A 108 -19.30 -3.41 15.17
C SER A 108 -18.41 -3.24 13.94
N LEU A 109 -18.47 -2.08 13.28
CA LEU A 109 -17.60 -1.79 12.14
C LEU A 109 -16.14 -1.62 12.59
N THR A 110 -15.89 -0.92 13.70
CA THR A 110 -14.51 -0.76 14.23
C THR A 110 -13.90 -2.12 14.56
N GLU A 111 -14.68 -3.07 15.07
CA GLU A 111 -14.21 -4.43 15.31
C GLU A 111 -13.98 -5.20 13.99
N ALA A 112 -14.92 -5.13 13.05
CA ALA A 112 -14.79 -5.79 11.76
C ALA A 112 -13.58 -5.29 10.96
N LEU A 113 -13.33 -3.98 10.96
CA LEU A 113 -12.14 -3.37 10.36
C LEU A 113 -10.85 -3.97 10.94
N LYS A 114 -10.80 -4.23 12.26
CA LYS A 114 -9.66 -4.87 12.91
C LYS A 114 -9.52 -6.34 12.53
N ALA A 115 -10.64 -7.06 12.42
CA ALA A 115 -10.65 -8.47 12.06
C ALA A 115 -10.20 -8.73 10.62
N PHE A 116 -10.42 -7.77 9.71
CA PHE A 116 -10.11 -7.88 8.30
C PHE A 116 -8.95 -6.97 7.85
N ARG A 117 -8.02 -6.62 8.74
CA ARG A 117 -6.83 -5.79 8.42
C ARG A 117 -5.85 -6.40 7.43
N TYR A 118 -6.02 -7.67 7.10
CA TYR A 118 -5.24 -8.31 6.04
C TYR A 118 -5.68 -7.81 4.65
N ASP A 119 -6.90 -7.29 4.52
CA ASP A 119 -7.35 -6.62 3.31
C ASP A 119 -6.80 -5.19 3.26
N ALA A 120 -6.07 -4.86 2.20
CA ALA A 120 -5.35 -3.58 2.07
C ALA A 120 -6.28 -2.36 2.14
N ASP A 121 -7.47 -2.43 1.53
CA ASP A 121 -8.43 -1.32 1.49
C ASP A 121 -9.10 -1.13 2.85
N ILE A 122 -9.47 -2.21 3.54
CA ILE A 122 -9.96 -2.18 4.91
C ILE A 122 -8.90 -1.64 5.87
N TYR A 123 -7.66 -2.10 5.74
CA TYR A 123 -6.58 -1.69 6.63
C TYR A 123 -6.27 -0.20 6.48
N LEU A 124 -6.17 0.29 5.24
CA LEU A 124 -5.98 1.70 4.99
C LEU A 124 -7.14 2.54 5.54
N PHE A 125 -8.39 2.09 5.35
CA PHE A 125 -9.55 2.77 5.91
C PHE A 125 -9.49 2.86 7.43
N ASP A 126 -9.14 1.76 8.12
CA ASP A 126 -9.00 1.73 9.58
C ASP A 126 -7.90 2.69 10.08
N LEU A 127 -6.74 2.71 9.41
CA LEU A 127 -5.65 3.63 9.72
C LEU A 127 -6.05 5.10 9.55
N ILE A 128 -6.82 5.42 8.50
CA ILE A 128 -7.30 6.79 8.28
C ILE A 128 -8.40 7.14 9.29
N LEU A 129 -9.32 6.22 9.56
CA LEU A 129 -10.44 6.42 10.48
C LEU A 129 -9.94 6.66 11.92
N SER A 130 -8.92 5.92 12.34
CA SER A 130 -8.25 6.08 13.64
C SER A 130 -7.33 7.31 13.70
N GLY A 131 -7.02 7.93 12.56
CA GLY A 131 -6.12 9.07 12.45
C GLY A 131 -4.63 8.70 12.52
N GLU A 132 -4.30 7.42 12.36
CA GLU A 132 -2.92 6.94 12.30
C GLU A 132 -2.23 7.37 11.00
N VAL A 133 -2.99 7.47 9.92
CA VAL A 133 -2.54 7.92 8.60
C VAL A 133 -3.51 8.99 8.07
N SER A 134 -3.03 9.89 7.21
CA SER A 134 -3.90 10.90 6.58
C SER A 134 -4.68 10.32 5.41
N GLU A 135 -5.90 10.82 5.22
CA GLU A 135 -6.77 10.52 4.08
C GLU A 135 -6.09 10.76 2.73
N ASP A 136 -5.14 11.69 2.72
CA ASP A 136 -4.24 11.95 1.60
C ASP A 136 -3.56 10.70 1.01
N VAL A 137 -3.29 9.68 1.83
CA VAL A 137 -2.67 8.42 1.39
C VAL A 137 -3.58 7.64 0.46
N TYR A 138 -4.90 7.67 0.70
CA TYR A 138 -5.87 7.03 -0.18
C TYR A 138 -5.86 7.66 -1.58
N ASP A 139 -5.85 8.99 -1.65
CA ASP A 139 -5.74 9.71 -2.92
C ASP A 139 -4.36 9.50 -3.58
N ASP A 140 -3.29 9.38 -2.79
CA ASP A 140 -1.94 9.13 -3.30
C ASP A 140 -1.79 7.73 -3.88
N GLN A 141 -2.34 6.69 -3.25
CA GLN A 141 -2.36 5.33 -3.81
C GLN A 141 -3.09 5.32 -5.17
N ARG A 142 -4.23 6.00 -5.26
CA ARG A 142 -4.96 6.13 -6.53
C ARG A 142 -4.17 6.87 -7.60
N GLN A 143 -3.51 7.96 -7.23
CA GLN A 143 -2.65 8.72 -8.14
C GLN A 143 -1.41 7.93 -8.56
N MET A 144 -0.83 7.14 -7.65
CA MET A 144 0.32 6.27 -7.93
C MET A 144 -0.06 5.24 -9.00
N VAL A 145 -1.16 4.52 -8.81
CA VAL A 145 -1.67 3.55 -9.78
C VAL A 145 -1.96 4.23 -11.12
N ALA A 146 -2.65 5.39 -11.11
CA ALA A 146 -2.95 6.13 -12.34
C ALA A 146 -1.69 6.56 -13.10
N LYS A 147 -0.67 7.06 -12.41
CA LYS A 147 0.61 7.45 -13.05
C LYS A 147 1.37 6.26 -13.63
N LEU A 148 1.37 5.14 -12.93
CA LEU A 148 2.00 3.92 -13.42
C LEU A 148 1.27 3.40 -14.67
N MET A 149 -0.06 3.41 -14.65
CA MET A 149 -0.91 3.07 -15.80
C MET A 149 -0.65 4.00 -17.00
N ASP A 150 -0.60 5.32 -16.78
CA ASP A 150 -0.30 6.31 -17.81
C ASP A 150 1.10 6.10 -18.40
N ALA A 151 2.10 5.80 -17.55
CA ALA A 151 3.46 5.53 -17.98
C ALA A 151 3.57 4.22 -18.79
N CYS A 152 2.81 3.19 -18.43
CA CYS A 152 2.70 1.97 -19.23
C CYS A 152 2.04 2.24 -20.58
N ALA A 153 0.94 3.01 -20.60
CA ALA A 153 0.23 3.38 -21.82
C ALA A 153 1.10 4.21 -22.78
N GLN A 154 2.05 5.01 -22.26
CA GLN A 154 3.03 5.72 -23.08
C GLN A 154 4.07 4.79 -23.73
N GLN A 155 4.38 3.64 -23.11
CA GLN A 155 5.24 2.62 -23.71
C GLN A 155 4.47 1.68 -24.66
N ASP A 156 3.16 1.50 -24.44
CA ASP A 156 2.27 0.73 -25.30
C ASP A 156 1.91 1.50 -26.59
N THR A 157 2.87 1.58 -27.50
CA THR A 157 2.70 2.24 -28.82
C THR A 157 1.56 1.66 -29.65
N LYS A 158 1.20 0.39 -29.44
CA LYS A 158 0.13 -0.30 -30.17
C LYS A 158 -1.24 -0.18 -29.50
N LYS A 159 -1.30 0.37 -28.27
CA LYS A 159 -2.51 0.52 -27.45
C LYS A 159 -3.25 -0.81 -27.24
N THR A 160 -2.51 -1.89 -27.06
CA THR A 160 -3.07 -3.24 -26.86
C THR A 160 -3.40 -3.56 -25.40
N GLY A 161 -3.07 -2.67 -24.46
CA GLY A 161 -3.19 -2.91 -23.02
C GLY A 161 -2.08 -3.82 -22.49
N THR A 162 -0.97 -3.95 -23.22
CA THR A 162 0.13 -4.88 -22.91
C THR A 162 1.48 -4.26 -23.22
N ILE A 163 2.49 -4.53 -22.39
CA ILE A 163 3.89 -4.23 -22.67
C ILE A 163 4.78 -5.42 -22.32
N SER A 164 6.02 -5.47 -22.82
CA SER A 164 6.96 -6.53 -22.43
C SER A 164 7.28 -6.43 -20.92
N ARG A 165 7.60 -7.55 -20.26
CA ARG A 165 8.04 -7.53 -18.84
C ARG A 165 9.22 -6.57 -18.64
N ARG A 166 10.20 -6.60 -19.54
CA ARG A 166 11.36 -5.69 -19.53
C ARG A 166 10.96 -4.23 -19.54
N ASP A 167 10.02 -3.85 -20.42
CA ASP A 167 9.57 -2.46 -20.50
C ASP A 167 8.73 -2.06 -19.28
N PHE A 168 7.94 -2.99 -18.72
CA PHE A 168 7.22 -2.77 -17.48
C PHE A 168 8.16 -2.50 -16.31
N ILE A 169 9.22 -3.30 -16.15
CA ILE A 169 10.24 -3.09 -15.11
C ILE A 169 10.94 -1.74 -15.30
N ARG A 170 11.28 -1.35 -16.54
CA ARG A 170 11.85 -0.02 -16.81
C ARG A 170 10.90 1.10 -16.41
N VAL A 171 9.60 0.95 -16.68
CA VAL A 171 8.58 1.91 -16.22
C VAL A 171 8.52 1.96 -14.70
N LEU A 172 8.50 0.81 -14.03
CA LEU A 172 8.47 0.71 -12.57
C LEU A 172 9.66 1.43 -11.93
N LEU A 173 10.87 1.15 -12.41
CA LEU A 173 12.11 1.79 -11.95
C LEU A 173 12.07 3.31 -12.12
N ARG A 174 11.55 3.80 -13.25
CA ARG A 174 11.41 5.23 -13.53
C ARG A 174 10.35 5.90 -12.66
N GLN A 175 9.25 5.21 -12.36
CA GLN A 175 8.18 5.75 -11.51
C GLN A 175 8.54 5.71 -10.01
N PHE A 176 9.43 4.79 -9.60
CA PHE A 176 9.82 4.58 -8.21
C PHE A 176 11.33 4.54 -7.97
N PRO A 177 12.10 5.56 -8.36
CA PRO A 177 13.57 5.54 -8.31
C PRO A 177 14.14 5.54 -6.88
N GLY A 178 13.34 5.92 -5.87
CA GLY A 178 13.72 5.85 -4.45
C GLY A 178 13.34 4.54 -3.76
N LYS A 179 12.72 3.59 -4.46
CA LYS A 179 12.19 2.38 -3.85
C LYS A 179 13.31 1.39 -3.54
N PRO A 180 13.34 0.76 -2.34
CA PRO A 180 14.37 -0.22 -2.01
C PRO A 180 14.42 -1.38 -3.00
N LYS A 181 15.63 -1.87 -3.32
CA LYS A 181 15.82 -3.02 -4.24
C LYS A 181 15.01 -4.24 -3.81
N ALA A 182 14.90 -4.51 -2.50
CA ALA A 182 14.09 -5.61 -1.97
C ALA A 182 12.59 -5.48 -2.32
N HIS A 183 12.04 -4.27 -2.25
CA HIS A 183 10.65 -3.99 -2.61
C HIS A 183 10.43 -4.15 -4.11
N LEU A 184 11.36 -3.66 -4.94
CA LEU A 184 11.33 -3.85 -6.39
C LEU A 184 11.38 -5.33 -6.79
N ARG A 185 12.24 -6.13 -6.14
CA ARG A 185 12.29 -7.59 -6.37
C ARG A 185 10.99 -8.29 -5.96
N ALA A 186 10.37 -7.87 -4.86
CA ALA A 186 9.08 -8.43 -4.44
C ALA A 186 7.96 -8.09 -5.45
N LEU A 187 7.95 -6.87 -6.00
CA LEU A 187 7.02 -6.50 -7.07
C LEU A 187 7.26 -7.33 -8.34
N ASP A 188 8.51 -7.53 -8.72
CA ASP A 188 8.84 -8.34 -9.89
C ASP A 188 8.42 -9.81 -9.72
N ARG A 189 8.63 -10.41 -8.54
CA ARG A 189 8.08 -11.74 -8.22
C ARG A 189 6.55 -11.80 -8.31
N SER A 190 5.86 -10.75 -7.84
CA SER A 190 4.40 -10.67 -7.97
C SER A 190 3.94 -10.53 -9.43
N LEU A 191 4.78 -9.97 -10.32
CA LEU A 191 4.54 -9.97 -11.76
C LEU A 191 4.76 -11.35 -12.38
N GLU A 192 5.78 -12.11 -11.95
CA GLU A 192 6.03 -13.46 -12.48
C GLU A 192 4.82 -14.38 -12.30
N GLN A 193 4.12 -14.28 -11.17
CA GLN A 193 2.88 -15.03 -10.95
C GLN A 193 1.80 -14.72 -12.00
N VAL A 194 1.82 -13.53 -12.60
CA VAL A 194 0.84 -13.07 -13.59
C VAL A 194 1.35 -13.20 -15.05
N ALA A 195 2.66 -13.11 -15.28
CA ALA A 195 3.27 -13.07 -16.61
C ALA A 195 3.88 -14.40 -17.07
N LYS A 196 3.76 -15.46 -16.25
CA LYS A 196 4.44 -16.78 -16.33
C LYS A 196 4.50 -17.44 -17.71
N GLU A 197 3.55 -17.18 -18.61
CA GLU A 197 3.42 -17.92 -19.88
C GLU A 197 3.72 -17.10 -21.14
N SER A 198 3.75 -15.76 -21.08
CA SER A 198 3.71 -14.94 -22.29
C SER A 198 4.82 -13.90 -22.42
N GLY A 199 5.61 -13.67 -21.37
CA GLY A 199 6.64 -12.61 -21.33
C GLY A 199 6.08 -11.19 -21.48
N VAL A 200 4.75 -11.05 -21.56
CA VAL A 200 4.04 -9.79 -21.66
C VAL A 200 3.24 -9.54 -20.38
N VAL A 201 3.13 -8.27 -20.04
CA VAL A 201 2.41 -7.78 -18.88
C VAL A 201 1.14 -7.08 -19.36
N HIS A 202 -0.01 -7.65 -19.02
CA HIS A 202 -1.32 -7.03 -19.22
C HIS A 202 -1.54 -5.95 -18.15
N TYR A 203 -0.92 -4.79 -18.31
CA TYR A 203 -0.88 -3.76 -17.26
C TYR A 203 -2.27 -3.24 -16.87
N VAL A 204 -3.25 -3.30 -17.77
CA VAL A 204 -4.65 -2.95 -17.44
C VAL A 204 -5.24 -3.96 -16.44
N LYS A 205 -5.04 -5.25 -16.69
CA LYS A 205 -5.55 -6.34 -15.83
C LYS A 205 -4.87 -6.40 -14.47
N LEU A 206 -3.64 -5.89 -14.33
CA LEU A 206 -2.93 -5.88 -13.05
C LEU A 206 -3.68 -5.12 -11.94
N PHE A 207 -4.50 -4.14 -12.33
CA PHE A 207 -5.23 -3.27 -11.39
C PHE A 207 -6.75 -3.41 -11.51
N GLU A 208 -7.22 -4.35 -12.33
CA GLU A 208 -8.64 -4.69 -12.37
C GLU A 208 -9.04 -5.37 -11.06
N GLU A 209 -10.18 -4.95 -10.51
CA GLU A 209 -10.83 -5.65 -9.40
C GLU A 209 -11.51 -6.90 -9.95
N ASP A 210 -11.42 -8.00 -9.21
CA ASP A 210 -12.14 -9.22 -9.54
C ASP A 210 -13.63 -9.12 -9.16
N ARG A 211 -14.36 -10.24 -9.22
CA ARG A 211 -15.81 -10.27 -8.91
C ARG A 211 -16.12 -9.96 -7.45
N ASP A 212 -15.17 -10.22 -6.56
CA ASP A 212 -15.30 -9.98 -5.14
C ASP A 212 -14.80 -8.59 -4.74
N GLY A 213 -14.10 -7.90 -5.66
CA GLY A 213 -13.56 -6.56 -5.46
C GLY A 213 -12.09 -6.57 -5.05
N ASP A 214 -11.48 -7.75 -5.00
CA ASP A 214 -10.09 -7.95 -4.63
C ASP A 214 -9.19 -7.60 -5.83
N GLN A 215 -8.01 -7.06 -5.55
CA GLN A 215 -7.04 -6.70 -6.59
C GLN A 215 -6.02 -7.82 -6.77
N GLY A 216 -5.39 -7.88 -7.95
CA GLY A 216 -4.34 -8.87 -8.19
C GLY A 216 -3.13 -8.70 -7.25
N PRO A 217 -2.34 -9.77 -7.01
CA PRO A 217 -1.22 -9.76 -6.05
C PRO A 217 -0.21 -8.63 -6.26
N PHE A 218 0.00 -8.21 -7.52
CA PHE A 218 0.87 -7.08 -7.83
C PHE A 218 0.34 -5.75 -7.30
N ALA A 219 -0.95 -5.49 -7.47
CA ALA A 219 -1.57 -4.23 -7.05
C ALA A 219 -1.62 -4.13 -5.52
N GLU A 220 -1.92 -5.24 -4.84
CA GLU A 220 -1.84 -5.36 -3.38
C GLU A 220 -0.42 -5.09 -2.89
N ALA A 221 0.58 -5.82 -3.40
CA ALA A 221 1.98 -5.64 -3.04
C ALA A 221 2.45 -4.19 -3.24
N LEU A 222 2.06 -3.54 -4.34
CA LEU A 222 2.41 -2.15 -4.60
C LEU A 222 1.80 -1.18 -3.58
N ARG A 223 0.51 -1.37 -3.24
CA ARG A 223 -0.21 -0.54 -2.26
C ARG A 223 0.32 -0.75 -0.85
N ASP A 224 0.56 -1.98 -0.47
CA ASP A 224 1.07 -2.35 0.86
C ASP A 224 2.49 -1.84 1.07
N GLN A 225 3.38 -2.02 0.09
CA GLN A 225 4.72 -1.44 0.17
C GLN A 225 4.67 0.08 0.32
N GLN A 226 3.80 0.78 -0.43
CA GLN A 226 3.65 2.23 -0.28
C GLN A 226 3.15 2.61 1.13
N LEU A 227 2.16 1.88 1.66
CA LEU A 227 1.62 2.13 2.99
C LEU A 227 2.68 1.89 4.08
N GLN A 228 3.41 0.78 4.00
CA GLN A 228 4.50 0.45 4.92
C GLN A 228 5.61 1.50 4.88
N GLU A 229 6.02 1.96 3.69
CA GLU A 229 7.00 3.04 3.51
C GLU A 229 6.53 4.34 4.20
N ILE A 230 5.25 4.70 4.06
CA ILE A 230 4.68 5.89 4.72
C ILE A 230 4.64 5.73 6.24
N MET A 231 4.23 4.56 6.73
CA MET A 231 4.19 4.28 8.17
C MET A 231 5.59 4.29 8.79
N GLN A 232 6.56 3.69 8.11
CA GLN A 232 7.96 3.68 8.53
C GLN A 232 8.53 5.11 8.57
N LEU A 233 8.26 5.93 7.56
CA LEU A 233 8.63 7.34 7.56
C LEU A 233 8.04 8.09 8.77
N HIS A 234 6.75 7.89 9.07
CA HIS A 234 6.13 8.53 10.24
C HIS A 234 6.77 8.07 11.56
N LYS A 235 7.14 6.79 11.67
CA LYS A 235 7.85 6.25 12.83
C LYS A 235 9.23 6.88 12.98
N GLU A 236 10.01 6.96 11.92
CA GLU A 236 11.33 7.59 11.93
C GLU A 236 11.25 9.07 12.30
N MET A 237 10.26 9.80 11.78
CA MET A 237 10.01 11.18 12.18
C MET A 237 9.66 11.30 13.66
N LYS A 238 8.80 10.43 14.18
CA LYS A 238 8.45 10.40 15.60
C LYS A 238 9.70 10.17 16.47
N ASP A 239 10.48 9.15 16.15
CA ASP A 239 11.69 8.80 16.90
C ASP A 239 12.74 9.93 16.85
N ALA A 240 12.87 10.62 15.70
CA ALA A 240 13.73 11.79 15.56
C ALA A 240 13.27 12.98 16.42
N LEU A 241 11.96 13.24 16.47
CA LEU A 241 11.38 14.30 17.29
C LEU A 241 11.56 14.00 18.79
N GLU A 242 11.33 12.76 19.21
CA GLU A 242 11.52 12.35 20.62
C GLU A 242 12.99 12.47 21.06
N ARG A 243 13.93 12.11 20.18
CA ARG A 243 15.37 12.27 20.43
C ARG A 243 15.80 13.73 20.58
N GLU A 244 15.25 14.63 19.76
CA GLU A 244 15.55 16.07 19.83
C GLU A 244 14.91 16.77 21.05
N GLY A 245 13.78 16.24 21.53
CA GLY A 245 13.01 16.82 22.63
C GLY A 245 13.40 16.30 24.00
N ALA A 246 13.95 15.08 24.10
CA ALA A 246 14.25 14.41 25.37
C ALA A 246 13.07 14.39 26.36
N GLY A 247 11.84 14.29 25.84
CA GLY A 247 10.60 14.33 26.63
C GLY A 247 10.03 15.74 26.89
N GLU A 248 10.70 16.79 26.42
CA GLU A 248 10.25 18.19 26.54
C GLU A 248 9.63 18.72 25.24
N ALA A 249 9.04 19.92 25.34
CA ALA A 249 8.47 20.62 24.19
C ALA A 249 9.57 21.12 23.23
N LEU A 250 9.37 20.90 21.93
CA LEU A 250 10.33 21.15 20.87
C LEU A 250 10.23 22.58 20.33
N THR A 251 11.37 23.23 20.18
CA THR A 251 11.50 24.48 19.41
C THR A 251 11.42 24.23 17.90
N ALA A 252 11.12 25.27 17.12
CA ALA A 252 11.17 25.17 15.64
C ALA A 252 12.53 24.72 15.08
N ALA A 253 13.62 25.04 15.78
CA ALA A 253 14.96 24.59 15.40
C ALA A 253 15.14 23.09 15.60
N GLN A 254 14.66 22.54 16.72
CA GLN A 254 14.66 21.10 17.00
C GLN A 254 13.78 20.34 16.01
N VAL A 255 12.56 20.82 15.74
CA VAL A 255 11.67 20.20 14.73
C VAL A 255 12.35 20.17 13.36
N ARG A 256 12.99 21.28 12.94
CA ARG A 256 13.74 21.32 11.67
C ARG A 256 14.87 20.29 11.63
N ARG A 257 15.65 20.15 12.71
CA ARG A 257 16.75 19.17 12.76
C ARG A 257 16.23 17.74 12.67
N ALA A 258 15.17 17.42 13.41
CA ALA A 258 14.53 16.11 13.34
C ALA A 258 14.09 15.78 11.90
N LEU A 259 13.37 16.69 11.24
CA LEU A 259 12.92 16.50 9.86
C LEU A 259 14.09 16.25 8.90
N LEU A 260 15.15 17.05 9.00
CA LEU A 260 16.32 16.94 8.12
C LEU A 260 17.24 15.74 8.46
N SER A 261 17.14 15.19 9.66
CA SER A 261 17.85 13.95 10.02
C SER A 261 17.21 12.71 9.39
N VAL A 262 15.89 12.73 9.19
CA VAL A 262 15.14 11.65 8.51
C VAL A 262 15.24 11.83 7.00
N ASP A 263 14.99 13.04 6.51
CA ASP A 263 15.10 13.38 5.10
C ASP A 263 16.04 14.57 4.86
N ARG A 264 17.30 14.27 4.54
CA ARG A 264 18.30 15.30 4.20
C ARG A 264 17.98 16.06 2.93
N LYS A 265 17.14 15.52 2.04
CA LYS A 265 16.75 16.12 0.76
C LYS A 265 15.46 16.94 0.86
N LEU A 266 14.83 17.01 2.05
CA LEU A 266 13.57 17.73 2.25
C LEU A 266 13.74 19.22 1.88
N PRO A 267 12.99 19.74 0.90
CA PRO A 267 13.14 21.11 0.45
C PRO A 267 12.88 22.13 1.56
N ARG A 268 13.70 23.20 1.63
CA ARG A 268 13.57 24.26 2.63
C ARG A 268 12.17 24.87 2.71
N LYS A 269 11.50 25.04 1.55
CA LYS A 269 10.12 25.54 1.47
C LYS A 269 9.14 24.63 2.22
N GLU A 270 9.33 23.33 2.12
CA GLU A 270 8.46 22.34 2.74
C GLU A 270 8.70 22.25 4.24
N VAL A 271 9.97 22.24 4.67
CA VAL A 271 10.31 22.36 6.09
C VAL A 271 9.66 23.59 6.70
N ASN A 272 9.74 24.74 6.01
CA ASN A 272 9.09 25.97 6.47
C ASN A 272 7.57 25.81 6.58
N GLN A 273 6.91 25.22 5.57
CA GLN A 273 5.47 24.98 5.61
C GLN A 273 5.06 24.08 6.78
N ILE A 274 5.82 23.01 7.05
CA ILE A 274 5.55 22.11 8.19
C ILE A 274 5.68 22.89 9.50
N LEU A 275 6.70 23.72 9.66
CA LEU A 275 6.85 24.56 10.84
C LEU A 275 5.68 25.55 10.97
N GLU A 276 5.24 26.15 9.88
CA GLU A 276 4.07 27.05 9.89
C GLU A 276 2.79 26.33 10.32
N ASP A 277 2.59 25.10 9.83
CA ASP A 277 1.45 24.26 10.19
C ASP A 277 1.49 23.85 11.68
N VAL A 278 2.66 23.45 12.19
CA VAL A 278 2.85 23.00 13.58
C VAL A 278 2.62 24.14 14.58
N PHE A 279 3.20 25.32 14.29
CA PHE A 279 3.19 26.47 15.20
C PHE A 279 2.06 27.47 14.90
N ALA A 280 1.24 27.21 13.88
CA ALA A 280 0.16 28.07 13.40
C ALA A 280 0.58 29.54 13.19
N LEU A 281 1.82 29.76 12.73
CA LEU A 281 2.41 31.08 12.56
C LEU A 281 3.41 31.08 11.39
N PRO A 282 3.55 32.20 10.66
CA PRO A 282 4.60 32.34 9.65
C PRO A 282 5.97 32.00 10.21
N TRP A 283 6.82 31.29 9.45
CA TRP A 283 8.05 30.69 10.00
C TRP A 283 9.00 31.73 10.61
N LYS A 284 8.98 32.96 10.11
CA LYS A 284 9.75 34.11 10.61
C LYS A 284 9.27 34.63 11.98
N ARG A 285 8.05 34.30 12.38
CA ARG A 285 7.37 34.79 13.59
C ARG A 285 7.23 33.74 14.69
N ILE A 286 7.72 32.52 14.48
CA ILE A 286 7.60 31.43 15.46
C ILE A 286 8.38 31.77 16.75
N GLY A 287 9.57 32.36 16.63
CA GLY A 287 10.38 32.80 17.77
C GLY A 287 10.72 31.65 18.73
N LYS A 288 10.43 31.84 20.02
CA LYS A 288 10.72 30.89 21.12
C LYS A 288 9.57 29.91 21.42
N ARG A 289 8.57 29.81 20.55
CA ARG A 289 7.46 28.89 20.77
C ARG A 289 7.94 27.44 20.73
N THR A 290 7.25 26.62 21.51
CA THR A 290 7.49 25.19 21.60
C THR A 290 6.21 24.41 21.30
N ALA A 291 6.37 23.16 20.87
CA ALA A 291 5.29 22.22 20.59
C ALA A 291 5.68 20.83 21.10
N ASP A 292 4.75 20.09 21.66
CA ASP A 292 5.01 18.71 22.07
C ASP A 292 5.20 17.80 20.84
N ALA A 293 6.04 16.76 20.97
CA ALA A 293 6.35 15.85 19.86
C ALA A 293 5.10 15.18 19.27
N GLN A 294 4.10 14.89 20.10
CA GLN A 294 2.84 14.27 19.70
C GLN A 294 1.98 15.19 18.81
N HIS A 295 1.93 16.49 19.12
CA HIS A 295 1.28 17.50 18.29
C HIS A 295 2.03 17.70 16.97
N VAL A 296 3.36 17.70 16.99
CA VAL A 296 4.18 17.80 15.77
C VAL A 296 3.89 16.63 14.84
N ILE A 297 3.98 15.38 15.32
CA ILE A 297 3.75 14.20 14.48
C ILE A 297 2.30 14.12 14.00
N ARG A 298 1.31 14.48 14.82
CA ARG A 298 -0.10 14.56 14.41
C ARG A 298 -0.30 15.56 13.28
N THR A 299 0.38 16.71 13.36
CA THR A 299 0.34 17.73 12.30
C THR A 299 0.97 17.20 11.01
N ILE A 300 2.17 16.60 11.10
CA ILE A 300 2.87 15.98 9.97
C ILE A 300 1.99 14.93 9.26
N LYS A 301 1.40 14.02 10.05
CA LYS A 301 0.45 13.02 9.55
C LYS A 301 -0.68 13.71 8.80
N SER A 302 -1.41 14.63 9.46
CA SER A 302 -2.59 15.30 8.92
C SER A 302 -2.36 16.16 7.67
N LYS A 303 -1.13 16.63 7.44
CA LYS A 303 -0.77 17.51 6.32
C LYS A 303 -0.15 16.76 5.13
N GLY A 304 -0.12 15.44 5.20
CA GLY A 304 0.32 14.60 4.08
C GLY A 304 1.79 14.82 3.72
N VAL A 305 2.68 14.99 4.70
CA VAL A 305 4.10 15.29 4.44
C VAL A 305 4.78 14.18 3.61
N HIS A 306 4.30 12.94 3.70
CA HIS A 306 4.71 11.82 2.84
C HIS A 306 4.56 12.11 1.33
N LYS A 307 3.57 12.91 0.89
CA LYS A 307 3.38 13.33 -0.52
C LYS A 307 4.64 13.94 -1.11
N ARG A 308 5.37 14.65 -0.26
CA ARG A 308 6.46 15.51 -0.71
C ARG A 308 7.78 14.76 -0.80
N HIS A 309 7.88 13.65 -0.07
CA HIS A 309 8.97 12.70 -0.12
C HIS A 309 8.91 11.81 -1.37
N SER A 310 7.70 11.38 -1.78
CA SER A 310 7.50 10.52 -2.96
C SER A 310 7.66 11.28 -4.31
N ARG A 311 7.37 12.59 -4.35
CA ARG A 311 7.37 13.37 -5.61
C ARG A 311 8.74 13.66 -6.22
N LYS A 312 9.83 13.58 -5.46
CA LYS A 312 11.12 14.14 -5.88
C LYS A 312 12.19 13.11 -6.24
N ALA A 313 11.89 11.82 -6.10
CA ALA A 313 12.79 10.79 -6.58
C ALA A 313 12.89 10.80 -8.13
N ASN A 314 11.87 11.33 -8.82
CA ASN A 314 11.75 11.30 -10.29
C ASN A 314 12.70 12.23 -11.07
N ASP A 315 13.47 13.13 -10.43
CA ASP A 315 14.25 14.15 -11.15
C ASP A 315 15.75 13.78 -11.31
N ASP A 316 16.32 12.90 -10.47
CA ASP A 316 17.78 12.67 -10.42
C ASP A 316 18.21 11.18 -10.42
N GLY A 317 17.27 10.24 -10.60
CA GLY A 317 17.52 8.80 -10.45
C GLY A 317 18.13 8.14 -11.68
N VAL A 318 19.34 8.50 -12.11
CA VAL A 318 20.01 7.83 -13.25
C VAL A 318 21.02 6.76 -12.80
N GLY A 319 21.63 6.89 -11.61
CA GLY A 319 22.81 6.08 -11.25
C GLY A 319 22.57 4.74 -10.53
N ALA A 320 21.37 4.43 -10.03
CA ALA A 320 21.12 3.19 -9.25
C ALA A 320 20.50 2.05 -10.09
N HIS A 321 20.21 2.31 -11.37
CA HIS A 321 19.45 1.42 -12.23
C HIS A 321 20.32 0.47 -13.07
N GLU A 322 21.56 0.85 -13.39
CA GLU A 322 22.47 0.04 -14.23
C GLU A 322 22.80 -1.31 -13.57
N ASP A 323 23.04 -1.32 -12.26
CA ASP A 323 23.30 -2.57 -11.52
C ASP A 323 22.08 -3.50 -11.46
N TYR A 324 20.86 -2.96 -11.42
CA TYR A 324 19.64 -3.78 -11.37
C TYR A 324 19.28 -4.37 -12.73
N GLU A 325 19.46 -3.59 -13.82
CA GLU A 325 19.29 -4.12 -15.17
C GLU A 325 20.33 -5.20 -15.50
N ALA A 326 21.57 -5.07 -15.00
CA ALA A 326 22.60 -6.10 -15.13
C ALA A 326 22.23 -7.39 -14.37
N ASP A 327 21.81 -7.28 -13.09
CA ASP A 327 21.36 -8.42 -12.28
C ASP A 327 20.19 -9.19 -12.95
N MET A 328 19.26 -8.47 -13.59
CA MET A 328 18.11 -9.07 -14.27
C MET A 328 18.48 -9.69 -15.63
N ALA A 329 19.42 -9.08 -16.36
CA ALA A 329 19.88 -9.60 -17.64
C ALA A 329 20.71 -10.89 -17.49
N GLU A 330 21.42 -11.06 -16.38
CA GLU A 330 22.11 -12.31 -16.04
C GLU A 330 21.11 -13.44 -15.73
N ALA A 331 20.02 -13.14 -15.02
CA ALA A 331 18.98 -14.13 -14.68
C ALA A 331 18.20 -14.66 -15.90
N ASP A 332 17.92 -13.80 -16.90
CA ASP A 332 17.28 -14.22 -18.17
C ASP A 332 18.21 -15.06 -19.06
N ASN A 333 19.53 -15.02 -18.85
CA ASN A 333 20.50 -15.80 -19.63
C ASN A 333 20.76 -17.21 -19.07
N GLU A 334 20.38 -17.50 -17.81
CA GLU A 334 20.50 -18.84 -17.21
C GLU A 334 19.33 -19.78 -17.60
N VAL A 335 18.29 -19.28 -18.27
CA VAL A 335 17.15 -20.08 -18.74
C VAL A 335 17.15 -20.14 -20.28
N ARG A 336 18.20 -20.69 -20.86
CA ARG A 336 18.12 -21.31 -22.19
C ARG A 336 18.22 -22.82 -22.01
N PRO A 337 17.22 -23.62 -22.42
CA PRO A 337 17.42 -25.05 -22.49
C PRO A 337 18.63 -25.29 -23.41
N ALA A 338 19.57 -26.12 -22.96
CA ALA A 338 20.60 -26.64 -23.84
C ALA A 338 19.87 -27.33 -24.99
N ASP A 339 20.02 -26.80 -26.20
CA ASP A 339 19.60 -27.48 -27.41
C ASP A 339 20.44 -28.77 -27.49
N ASP A 340 19.78 -29.92 -27.27
CA ASP A 340 20.33 -31.23 -27.60
C ASP A 340 20.40 -31.31 -29.14
N ASP A 341 21.60 -31.09 -29.69
CA ASP A 341 21.93 -31.43 -31.07
C ASP A 341 21.85 -32.96 -31.25
N PRO A 342 21.21 -33.47 -32.32
CA PRO A 342 21.22 -34.87 -32.67
C PRO A 342 22.41 -35.16 -33.58
N ASP A 343 23.51 -35.66 -33.02
CA ASP A 343 24.61 -36.20 -33.82
C ASP A 343 24.42 -37.70 -34.07
N ASP A 344 24.24 -37.98 -35.36
CA ASP A 344 24.48 -39.25 -36.04
C ASP A 344 25.82 -39.88 -35.61
N ASP A 345 25.78 -41.17 -35.25
CA ASP A 345 26.92 -42.09 -35.39
C ASP A 345 26.39 -43.52 -35.23
N ASP A 346 26.03 -44.17 -36.33
CA ASP A 346 25.73 -45.61 -36.37
C ASP A 346 26.53 -46.26 -37.50
N GLU A 347 27.76 -46.64 -37.17
CA GLU A 347 28.60 -47.55 -37.95
C GLU A 347 29.08 -48.70 -37.04
N SER A 348 28.50 -49.89 -37.20
CA SER A 348 29.28 -51.13 -37.03
C SER A 348 28.75 -52.30 -37.88
N ASP A 349 29.63 -52.65 -38.81
CA ASP A 349 29.82 -53.84 -39.62
C ASP A 349 29.13 -55.19 -39.29
N ALA A 350 28.61 -55.76 -40.39
CA ALA A 350 28.87 -57.10 -40.94
C ALA A 350 28.41 -58.38 -40.22
N ALA A 351 27.49 -59.11 -40.87
CA ALA A 351 27.64 -60.53 -41.20
C ALA A 351 26.56 -61.07 -42.18
N ASP A 352 27.05 -61.51 -43.35
CA ASP A 352 26.80 -62.83 -43.98
C ASP A 352 25.56 -63.12 -44.89
N THR A 353 25.87 -63.22 -46.20
CA THR A 353 25.42 -64.16 -47.27
C THR A 353 23.93 -64.25 -47.76
N PRO A 354 23.65 -64.86 -48.95
CA PRO A 354 23.99 -64.44 -50.32
C PRO A 354 22.76 -64.36 -51.28
N ALA A 355 23.00 -63.84 -52.48
CA ALA A 355 22.11 -63.70 -53.67
C ALA A 355 21.54 -65.05 -54.22
N PRO A 356 20.77 -65.14 -55.34
CA PRO A 356 20.40 -64.10 -56.33
C PRO A 356 18.94 -64.15 -56.87
N GLY A 357 18.53 -63.12 -57.62
CA GLY A 357 17.23 -63.11 -58.31
C GLY A 357 17.10 -62.02 -59.38
N THR A 358 17.58 -62.35 -60.57
CA THR A 358 17.46 -61.71 -61.89
C THR A 358 16.14 -61.01 -62.23
N THR A 359 16.27 -59.81 -62.83
CA THR A 359 15.53 -59.22 -63.98
C THR A 359 14.06 -59.66 -64.21
N ASN A 360 13.10 -58.73 -64.13
CA ASN A 360 12.59 -57.88 -65.23
C ASN A 360 11.46 -56.99 -64.71
#